data_AF-A0A1M5GSR5-F1
#
_entry.id   AF-A0A1M5GSR5-F1
#
_cell.length_a   1.000
_cell.length_b   1.000
_cell.length_c   1.000
_cell.angle_alpha   90.00
_cell.angle_beta   90.00
_cell.angle_gamma   90.00
#
_symmetry.space_group_name_H-M   'P 1'
#
loop_
_entity.id
_entity.type
_entity.pdbx_description
1 polymer ?
#
loop_
_entity_poly.entity_id
_entity_poly.type
_entity_poly.pdbx_seq_one_letter_code
_entity_poly.pdbx_strand_id
1 'polypeptide(L)'
;MATTISEQLAKQIEQLSALKALLEKELHLISSRDAESLMTLLKDKEQLLSDIQHLDETVNPQLKALQQEAPLSSELNELVEQAKTLLSECQYCTEVNQVAVEQGQLRLAHLRNLMMEVRAKESLTYDKAGKKKGGFSGKGVSA
;
A
#
# COMPACT_ATOMS: atom_id res chain seq x y z
N MET A 1 -24.07 22.29 -19.83
CA MET A 1 -24.27 23.17 -18.67
C MET A 1 -22.94 23.24 -17.95
N ALA A 2 -22.43 24.43 -17.61
CA ALA A 2 -21.18 24.53 -16.87
C ALA A 2 -21.42 24.04 -15.43
N THR A 3 -20.72 22.99 -15.01
CA THR A 3 -20.76 22.52 -13.62
C THR A 3 -20.24 23.62 -12.70
N THR A 4 -20.95 23.86 -11.60
CA THR A 4 -20.56 24.87 -10.62
C THR A 4 -19.42 24.36 -9.73
N ILE A 5 -18.67 25.29 -9.12
CA ILE A 5 -17.59 24.93 -8.19
C ILE A 5 -18.08 24.11 -7.00
N SER A 6 -19.31 24.36 -6.53
CA SER A 6 -19.95 23.58 -5.46
C SER A 6 -20.19 22.13 -5.88
N GLU A 7 -20.71 21.91 -7.10
CA GLU A 7 -20.89 20.56 -7.65
C GLU A 7 -19.57 19.81 -7.84
N GLN A 8 -18.51 20.52 -8.25
CA GLN A 8 -17.18 19.92 -8.40
C GLN A 8 -16.57 19.52 -7.04
N LEU A 9 -16.72 20.37 -6.01
CA LEU A 9 -16.30 20.02 -4.65
C LEU A 9 -17.11 18.86 -4.06
N ALA A 10 -18.41 18.81 -4.30
CA ALA A 10 -19.25 17.68 -3.90
C ALA A 10 -18.78 16.37 -4.56
N LYS A 11 -18.44 16.41 -5.85
CA LYS A 11 -17.86 15.26 -6.54
C LYS A 11 -16.50 14.86 -5.95
N GLN A 12 -15.66 15.82 -5.57
CA GLN A 12 -14.38 15.53 -4.93
C GLN A 12 -14.57 14.83 -3.58
N ILE A 13 -15.54 15.27 -2.78
CA ILE A 13 -15.91 14.63 -1.51
C ILE A 13 -16.38 13.18 -1.74
N GLU A 14 -17.19 12.95 -2.76
CA GLU A 14 -17.64 11.60 -3.14
C GLU A 14 -16.45 10.70 -3.51
N GLN A 15 -15.54 11.20 -4.36
CA GLN A 15 -14.35 10.45 -4.78
C GLN A 15 -13.41 10.15 -3.61
N LEU A 16 -13.19 11.11 -2.70
CA LEU A 16 -12.39 10.88 -1.49
C LEU A 16 -13.04 9.86 -0.54
N SER A 17 -14.37 9.91 -0.40
CA SER A 17 -15.11 8.92 0.39
C SER A 17 -14.99 7.51 -0.22
N ALA A 18 -15.06 7.40 -1.55
CA ALA A 18 -14.83 6.15 -2.26
C ALA A 18 -13.38 5.66 -2.11
N LEU A 19 -12.40 6.56 -2.15
CA LEU A 19 -10.99 6.22 -1.95
C LEU A 19 -10.76 5.67 -0.55
N LYS A 20 -11.33 6.30 0.48
CA LYS A 20 -11.28 5.79 1.85
C LYS A 20 -11.84 4.37 1.94
N ALA A 21 -13.00 4.11 1.35
CA ALA A 21 -13.59 2.76 1.35
C ALA A 21 -12.70 1.72 0.62
N LEU A 22 -12.03 2.11 -0.47
CA LEU A 22 -11.05 1.24 -1.13
C LEU A 22 -9.83 0.97 -0.25
N LEU A 23 -9.32 1.96 0.48
CA LEU A 23 -8.19 1.80 1.40
C LEU A 23 -8.54 0.88 2.59
N GLU A 24 -9.75 0.99 3.14
CA GLU A 24 -10.24 0.09 4.20
C GLU A 24 -10.37 -1.35 3.68
N LYS A 25 -10.88 -1.53 2.46
CA LYS A 25 -10.95 -2.84 1.81
C LYS A 25 -9.55 -3.39 1.48
N GLU A 26 -8.62 -2.54 1.06
CA GLU A 26 -7.22 -2.89 0.82
C GLU A 26 -6.58 -3.47 2.09
N LEU A 27 -6.77 -2.81 3.25
CA LEU A 27 -6.29 -3.31 4.54
C LEU A 27 -6.80 -4.72 4.83
N HIS A 28 -8.10 -4.95 4.58
CA HIS A 28 -8.71 -6.26 4.78
C HIS A 28 -8.08 -7.32 3.89
N LEU A 29 -7.87 -7.03 2.61
CA LEU A 29 -7.26 -7.96 1.64
C LEU A 29 -5.79 -8.25 1.94
N ILE A 30 -5.01 -7.23 2.35
CA ILE A 30 -3.63 -7.42 2.84
C ILE A 30 -3.62 -8.37 4.04
N SER A 31 -4.54 -8.17 4.97
CA SER A 31 -4.64 -8.96 6.20
C SER A 31 -5.10 -10.39 5.95
N SER A 32 -6.04 -10.60 5.02
CA SER A 32 -6.56 -11.91 4.62
C SER A 32 -5.63 -12.67 3.66
N ARG A 33 -4.61 -11.99 3.11
CA ARG A 33 -3.64 -12.51 2.13
C ARG A 33 -4.29 -12.92 0.80
N ASP A 34 -5.37 -12.24 0.42
CA ASP A 34 -6.03 -12.45 -0.87
C ASP A 34 -5.36 -11.57 -1.95
N ALA A 35 -4.33 -12.12 -2.58
CA ALA A 35 -3.55 -11.42 -3.59
C ALA A 35 -4.34 -11.15 -4.88
N GLU A 36 -5.26 -12.03 -5.27
CA GLU A 36 -6.00 -11.88 -6.53
C GLU A 36 -7.00 -10.72 -6.45
N SER A 37 -7.80 -10.68 -5.38
CA SER A 37 -8.71 -9.56 -5.14
C SER A 37 -7.96 -8.26 -4.91
N LEU A 38 -6.78 -8.30 -4.27
CA LEU A 38 -5.94 -7.12 -4.03
C LEU A 38 -5.47 -6.51 -5.35
N MET A 39 -5.04 -7.31 -6.32
CA MET A 39 -4.61 -6.81 -7.63
C MET A 39 -5.72 -6.10 -8.41
N THR A 40 -6.96 -6.59 -8.30
CA THR A 40 -8.13 -5.91 -8.89
C THR A 40 -8.40 -4.59 -8.18
N LEU A 41 -8.41 -4.59 -6.84
CA LEU A 41 -8.62 -3.39 -6.04
C LEU A 41 -7.58 -2.30 -6.34
N LEU A 42 -6.32 -2.67 -6.55
CA LEU A 42 -5.25 -1.71 -6.87
C LEU A 42 -5.50 -0.99 -8.20
N LYS A 43 -6.04 -1.68 -9.22
CA LYS A 43 -6.43 -1.05 -10.49
C LYS A 43 -7.58 -0.06 -10.31
N ASP A 44 -8.59 -0.45 -9.52
CA ASP A 44 -9.72 0.43 -9.21
C ASP A 44 -9.24 1.69 -8.46
N LYS A 45 -8.29 1.51 -7.51
CA LYS A 45 -7.65 2.61 -6.77
C LYS A 45 -6.84 3.52 -7.69
N GLU A 46 -6.05 2.97 -8.61
CA GLU A 46 -5.28 3.75 -9.59
C GLU A 46 -6.19 4.61 -10.48
N GLN A 47 -7.28 4.03 -10.99
CA GLN A 47 -8.25 4.78 -11.80
C GLN A 47 -8.89 5.91 -10.99
N LEU A 48 -9.34 5.62 -9.76
CA LEU A 48 -9.97 6.63 -8.91
C LEU A 48 -9.00 7.76 -8.56
N LEU A 49 -7.72 7.46 -8.29
CA LEU A 49 -6.70 8.48 -8.04
C LEU A 49 -6.46 9.36 -9.27
N SER A 50 -6.46 8.77 -10.48
CA SER A 50 -6.39 9.54 -11.72
C SER A 50 -7.60 10.47 -11.88
N ASP A 51 -8.80 10.00 -11.54
CA ASP A 51 -10.03 10.80 -11.63
C ASP A 51 -10.04 11.94 -10.61
N ILE A 52 -9.53 11.71 -9.40
CA ILE A 52 -9.33 12.74 -8.36
C ILE A 52 -8.33 13.79 -8.85
N GLN A 53 -7.18 13.36 -9.38
CA GLN A 53 -6.15 14.27 -9.88
C GLN A 53 -6.68 15.16 -11.01
N HIS A 54 -7.41 14.59 -11.97
CA HIS A 54 -8.02 15.37 -13.05
C HIS A 54 -9.05 16.39 -12.54
N LEU A 55 -9.85 16.02 -11.55
CA LEU A 55 -10.79 16.95 -10.93
C LEU A 55 -10.06 18.08 -10.20
N ASP A 56 -9.00 17.76 -9.47
CA ASP A 56 -8.14 18.70 -8.76
C ASP A 56 -7.49 19.73 -9.68
N GLU A 57 -7.06 19.32 -10.87
CA GLU A 57 -6.50 20.21 -11.89
C GLU A 57 -7.51 21.28 -12.35
N THR A 58 -8.81 20.98 -12.25
CA THR A 58 -9.88 21.91 -12.57
C THR A 58 -10.30 22.76 -11.37
N VAL A 59 -10.50 22.13 -10.20
CA VAL A 59 -11.03 22.78 -8.98
C VAL A 59 -10.02 23.74 -8.36
N ASN A 60 -8.74 23.35 -8.25
CA ASN A 60 -7.73 24.15 -7.58
C ASN A 60 -7.52 25.56 -8.17
N PRO A 61 -7.39 25.75 -9.50
CA PRO A 61 -7.25 27.10 -10.05
C PRO A 61 -8.53 27.93 -9.87
N GLN A 62 -9.72 27.32 -10.02
CA GLN A 62 -10.99 28.01 -9.81
C GLN A 62 -11.16 28.48 -8.37
N LEU A 63 -10.84 27.62 -7.41
CA LEU A 63 -10.91 27.94 -5.97
C LEU A 63 -9.94 29.07 -5.60
N LYS A 64 -8.71 29.03 -6.12
CA LYS A 64 -7.71 30.09 -5.91
C LYS A 64 -8.16 31.43 -6.49
N ALA A 65 -8.75 31.43 -7.69
CA ALA A 65 -9.27 32.66 -8.30
C ALA A 65 -10.40 33.27 -7.44
N LEU A 66 -11.35 32.45 -7.00
CA LEU A 66 -12.45 32.89 -6.13
C LEU A 66 -11.94 33.48 -4.80
N GLN A 67 -10.95 32.84 -4.17
CA GLN A 67 -10.34 33.32 -2.92
C GLN A 67 -9.58 34.65 -3.08
N GLN A 68 -9.06 34.95 -4.28
CA GLN A 68 -8.39 36.23 -4.56
C GLN A 68 -9.37 37.38 -4.75
N GLU A 69 -10.56 37.09 -5.30
CA GLU A 69 -11.59 38.10 -5.56
C GLU A 69 -12.37 38.47 -4.29
N ALA A 70 -12.73 37.47 -3.47
CA ALA A 70 -13.48 37.67 -2.25
C ALA A 70 -13.30 36.50 -1.27
N PRO A 71 -13.60 36.70 0.03
CA PRO A 71 -13.78 35.57 0.94
C PRO A 71 -14.82 34.58 0.40
N LEU A 72 -14.51 33.28 0.47
CA LEU A 72 -15.44 32.22 0.08
C LEU A 72 -16.71 32.29 0.94
N SER A 73 -17.85 31.89 0.35
CA SER A 73 -19.10 31.72 1.11
C SER A 73 -18.95 30.63 2.19
N SER A 74 -19.80 30.68 3.23
CA SER A 74 -19.81 29.66 4.30
C SER A 74 -19.92 28.25 3.72
N GLU A 75 -20.85 28.06 2.78
CA GLU A 75 -21.12 26.77 2.13
C GLU A 75 -19.88 26.22 1.39
N LEU A 76 -19.18 27.06 0.63
CA LEU A 76 -17.96 26.62 -0.07
C LEU A 76 -16.82 26.32 0.90
N ASN A 77 -16.69 27.09 1.98
CA ASN A 77 -15.71 26.79 3.01
C ASN A 77 -16.01 25.45 3.70
N GLU A 78 -17.27 25.16 4.00
CA GLU A 78 -17.69 23.88 4.60
C GLU A 78 -17.33 22.69 3.69
N LEU A 79 -17.60 22.79 2.39
CA LEU A 79 -17.23 21.75 1.42
C LEU A 79 -15.71 21.56 1.32
N VAL A 80 -14.93 22.66 1.31
CA VAL A 80 -13.46 22.60 1.27
C VAL A 80 -12.92 21.94 2.53
N GLU A 81 -13.42 22.31 3.71
CA GLU A 81 -12.97 21.71 4.97
C GLU A 81 -13.35 20.23 5.04
N GLN A 82 -14.55 19.85 4.58
CA GLN A 82 -14.95 18.44 4.49
C GLN A 82 -14.02 17.64 3.58
N ALA A 83 -13.68 18.17 2.40
CA ALA A 83 -12.74 17.52 1.49
C ALA A 83 -11.34 17.36 2.12
N LYS A 84 -10.84 18.37 2.84
CA LYS A 84 -9.57 18.29 3.57
C LYS A 84 -9.58 17.24 4.68
N THR A 85 -10.67 17.16 5.44
CA THR A 85 -10.82 16.14 6.48
C THR A 85 -10.76 14.74 5.86
N LEU A 86 -11.54 14.48 4.80
CA LEU A 86 -11.52 13.19 4.12
C LEU A 86 -10.14 12.86 3.51
N LEU A 87 -9.44 13.85 2.95
CA LEU A 87 -8.09 13.66 2.45
C LEU A 87 -7.12 13.23 3.57
N SER A 88 -7.21 13.87 4.74
CA SER A 88 -6.40 13.48 5.91
C SER A 88 -6.71 12.06 6.37
N GLU A 89 -7.98 11.66 6.35
CA GLU A 89 -8.37 10.28 6.65
C GLU A 89 -7.82 9.27 5.62
N CYS A 90 -7.86 9.61 4.33
CA CYS A 90 -7.27 8.77 3.28
C CYS A 90 -5.75 8.60 3.45
N GLN A 91 -5.05 9.68 3.82
CA GLN A 91 -3.62 9.63 4.12
C GLN A 91 -3.34 8.69 5.28
N TYR A 92 -4.10 8.82 6.37
CA TYR A 92 -3.97 7.93 7.52
C TYR A 92 -4.22 6.45 7.16
N CYS A 93 -5.30 6.14 6.42
CA CYS A 93 -5.57 4.78 5.97
C CYS A 93 -4.44 4.23 5.08
N THR A 94 -3.83 5.09 4.25
CA THR A 94 -2.68 4.70 3.41
C THR A 94 -1.46 4.33 4.26
N GLU A 95 -1.16 5.11 5.29
CA GLU A 95 -0.07 4.80 6.24
C GLU A 95 -0.32 3.47 6.96
N VAL A 96 -1.56 3.23 7.42
CA VAL A 96 -1.95 1.96 8.04
C VAL A 96 -1.74 0.78 7.08
N ASN A 97 -2.13 0.92 5.82
CA ASN A 97 -1.94 -0.11 4.80
C ASN A 97 -0.46 -0.38 4.54
N GLN A 98 0.37 0.67 4.47
CA GLN A 98 1.82 0.52 4.31
C GLN A 98 2.42 -0.30 5.46
N VAL A 99 2.09 0.03 6.71
CA VAL A 99 2.56 -0.71 7.87
C VAL A 99 2.10 -2.18 7.82
N ALA A 100 0.86 -2.44 7.40
CA ALA A 100 0.35 -3.80 7.27
C ALA A 100 1.15 -4.63 6.24
N VAL A 101 1.52 -4.03 5.12
CA VAL A 101 2.38 -4.65 4.09
C VAL A 101 3.76 -4.95 4.65
N GLU A 102 4.42 -3.98 5.29
CA GLU A 102 5.76 -4.13 5.88
C GLU A 102 5.78 -5.27 6.92
N GLN A 103 4.76 -5.32 7.79
CA GLN A 103 4.61 -6.42 8.76
C GLN A 103 4.39 -7.78 8.07
N GLY A 104 3.67 -7.80 6.95
CA GLY A 104 3.54 -8.99 6.10
C GLY A 104 4.89 -9.49 5.60
N GLN A 105 5.72 -8.59 5.06
CA GLN A 105 7.04 -8.89 4.53
C GLN A 105 8.00 -9.40 5.60
N LEU A 106 8.03 -8.74 6.77
CA LEU A 106 8.86 -9.17 7.92
C LEU A 106 8.51 -10.59 8.37
N ARG A 107 7.23 -10.93 8.44
CA ARG A 107 6.77 -12.29 8.79
C ARG A 107 7.21 -13.32 7.77
N LEU A 108 7.12 -13.02 6.47
CA LEU A 108 7.59 -13.91 5.41
C LEU A 108 9.11 -14.13 5.48
N ALA A 109 9.88 -13.07 5.72
CA ALA A 109 11.32 -13.15 5.89
C ALA A 109 11.69 -14.04 7.09
N HIS A 110 10.99 -13.87 8.22
CA HIS A 110 11.19 -14.70 9.40
C HIS A 110 10.88 -16.18 9.14
N LEU A 111 9.75 -16.47 8.47
CA LEU A 111 9.39 -17.84 8.08
C LEU A 111 10.47 -18.47 7.19
N ARG A 112 10.99 -17.72 6.22
CA ARG A 112 12.07 -18.19 5.33
C ARG A 112 13.31 -18.58 6.13
N ASN A 113 13.71 -17.75 7.10
CA ASN A 113 14.87 -18.01 7.94
C ASN A 113 14.67 -19.28 8.78
N LEU A 114 13.49 -19.45 9.40
CA LEU A 114 13.15 -20.66 10.15
C LEU A 114 13.23 -21.93 9.27
N MET A 115 12.70 -21.88 8.04
CA MET A 115 12.78 -23.01 7.11
C MET A 115 14.24 -23.37 6.77
N MET A 116 15.11 -22.37 6.59
CA MET A 116 16.54 -22.60 6.36
C MET A 116 17.22 -23.23 7.58
N GLU A 117 16.92 -22.74 8.79
CA GLU A 117 17.46 -23.30 10.04
C GLU A 117 17.02 -24.75 10.27
N VAL A 118 15.74 -25.07 10.04
CA VAL A 118 15.22 -26.44 10.15
C VAL A 118 15.95 -27.36 9.18
N ARG A 119 16.10 -26.96 7.91
CA ARG A 119 16.84 -27.76 6.92
C ARG A 119 18.31 -27.95 7.32
N ALA A 120 18.96 -26.92 7.83
CA ALA A 120 20.34 -27.04 8.32
C ALA A 120 20.42 -28.08 9.46
N LYS A 121 19.50 -28.02 10.44
CA LYS A 121 19.41 -28.97 11.56
C LYS A 121 19.07 -30.40 11.12
N GLU A 122 18.14 -30.58 10.18
CA GLU A 122 17.79 -31.89 9.63
C GLU A 122 18.96 -32.50 8.82
N SER A 123 19.68 -31.68 8.04
CA SER A 123 20.91 -32.12 7.35
C SER A 123 22.04 -32.50 8.32
N LEU A 124 22.02 -31.94 9.54
CA LEU A 124 22.89 -32.28 10.66
C LEU A 124 22.44 -33.56 11.40
N THR A 125 21.29 -34.16 11.07
CA THR A 125 20.78 -35.39 11.72
C THR A 125 20.95 -36.68 10.91
N TYR A 126 21.75 -36.66 9.85
CA TYR A 126 22.20 -37.89 9.17
C TYR A 126 23.72 -37.93 8.94
N ASP A 127 24.50 -37.67 10.01
CA ASP A 127 25.85 -38.24 10.15
C ASP A 127 25.95 -39.22 11.33
N LYS A 128 24.89 -40.03 11.54
CA LYS A 128 24.86 -41.20 12.45
C LYS A 128 25.88 -42.31 12.10
N ALA A 129 26.93 -42.01 11.35
CA ALA A 129 28.04 -42.92 11.04
C ALA A 129 29.31 -42.63 11.84
N GLY A 130 29.36 -41.60 12.69
CA GLY A 130 30.37 -41.45 13.76
C GLY A 130 31.82 -41.71 13.32
N LYS A 131 32.19 -41.41 12.07
CA LYS A 131 33.54 -41.64 11.55
C LYS A 131 34.17 -40.33 11.16
N LYS A 132 35.07 -39.85 12.03
CA LYS A 132 36.17 -38.99 11.62
C LYS A 132 37.08 -39.81 10.72
N LYS A 133 37.05 -39.59 9.41
CA LYS A 133 38.21 -39.88 8.54
C LYS A 133 38.87 -38.53 8.26
N GLY A 134 40.01 -38.15 8.86
CA GLY A 134 41.08 -39.00 9.36
C GLY A 134 41.83 -39.60 8.18
N GLY A 135 42.68 -38.78 7.54
CA GLY A 135 43.83 -39.18 6.72
C GLY A 135 43.59 -40.01 5.48
N PHE A 136 43.81 -39.43 4.30
CA PHE A 136 44.49 -40.16 3.24
C PHE A 136 45.38 -39.19 2.43
N SER A 137 46.69 -39.39 2.56
CA SER A 137 47.73 -38.75 1.76
C SER A 137 47.45 -38.96 0.27
N GLY A 138 47.19 -37.89 -0.46
CA GLY A 138 47.33 -37.88 -1.91
C GLY A 138 48.82 -37.99 -2.27
N LYS A 139 49.36 -39.22 -2.27
CA LYS A 139 50.55 -39.52 -3.07
C LYS A 139 50.13 -39.42 -4.54
N GLY A 140 50.82 -38.55 -5.26
CA GLY A 140 50.59 -38.31 -6.67
C GLY A 140 50.86 -39.52 -7.55
N VAL A 141 50.45 -39.40 -8.81
CA VAL A 141 51.06 -40.07 -9.94
C VAL A 141 51.12 -39.05 -11.08
N SER A 142 52.34 -38.77 -11.52
CA SER A 142 52.66 -38.14 -12.80
C SER A 142 52.87 -39.24 -13.85
N ALA A 143 52.60 -38.87 -15.11
CA ALA A 143 52.78 -39.60 -16.38
C ALA A 143 51.71 -40.64 -16.72
#